data_AF-D6BH13-F1
#
_entry.id   AF-D6BH13-F1
#
_cell.length_a   1.000
_cell.length_b   1.000
_cell.length_c   1.000
_cell.angle_alpha   90.00
_cell.angle_beta   90.00
_cell.angle_gamma   90.00
#
_symmetry.space_group_name_H-M   'P 1'
#
loop_
_entity.id
_entity.type
_entity.pdbx_description
1 polymer ?
#
loop_
_entity_poly.entity_id
_entity_poly.type
_entity_poly.pdbx_seq_one_letter_code
_entity_poly.pdbx_strand_id
1 'polypeptide(L)'
;MKNKLFNIILFIFLLNSFPVFPLDDNIIKEVNPIESIHSDEKDSVFSDTIDKENIISENSLSEESILEAPRKDYTSDELKATNIISTNKDLKNNKKEEDNREDKFEEITDRTNRITALGSAMGAVDLSKTPTKKFRVGAGVGHSANNQAVAVGIGYAPTERLRFNTKISTTTTSNRSSGISVGASYDLDW
;
A
#
# COMPACT_ATOMS: atom_id res chain seq x y z
N MET A 1 26.45 -26.89 33.23
CA MET A 1 25.02 -26.49 33.14
C MET A 1 24.81 -25.44 32.03
N LYS A 2 25.22 -25.74 30.79
CA LYS A 2 25.04 -24.82 29.65
C LYS A 2 24.17 -25.57 28.63
N ASN A 3 23.21 -24.87 28.03
CA ASN A 3 22.31 -25.31 26.93
C ASN A 3 20.86 -25.69 27.29
N LYS A 4 20.45 -25.82 28.56
CA LYS A 4 19.02 -26.11 28.86
C LYS A 4 18.10 -24.96 28.44
N LEU A 5 18.50 -23.71 28.66
CA LEU A 5 17.70 -22.53 28.28
C LEU A 5 17.62 -22.35 26.76
N PHE A 6 18.74 -22.58 26.05
CA PHE A 6 18.77 -22.54 24.59
C PHE A 6 17.87 -23.61 23.97
N ASN A 7 17.89 -24.83 24.51
CA ASN A 7 17.02 -25.91 24.04
C ASN A 7 15.53 -25.62 24.27
N ILE A 8 15.17 -24.96 25.37
CA ILE A 8 13.80 -24.54 25.64
C ILE A 8 13.32 -23.48 24.65
N ILE A 9 14.15 -22.47 24.36
CA ILE A 9 13.81 -21.42 23.39
C ILE A 9 13.69 -22.01 21.98
N LEU A 10 14.61 -22.90 21.60
CA LEU A 10 14.57 -23.60 20.31
C LEU A 10 13.33 -24.49 20.18
N PHE A 11 12.94 -25.18 21.25
CA PHE A 11 11.75 -26.03 21.29
C PHE A 11 10.47 -25.21 21.10
N ILE A 12 10.35 -24.07 21.81
CA ILE A 12 9.19 -23.17 21.66
C ILE A 12 9.11 -22.60 20.23
N PHE A 13 10.25 -22.27 19.61
CA PHE A 13 10.30 -21.80 18.23
C PHE A 13 9.84 -22.88 17.24
N LEU A 14 10.28 -24.13 17.42
CA LEU A 14 9.90 -25.28 16.59
C LEU A 14 8.42 -25.63 16.69
N LEU A 15 7.81 -25.56 17.88
CA LEU A 15 6.37 -25.85 18.04
C LEU A 15 5.45 -24.84 17.34
N ASN A 16 5.92 -23.61 17.09
CA ASN A 16 5.15 -22.57 16.41
C ASN A 16 5.49 -22.45 14.91
N SER A 17 6.45 -23.25 14.42
CA SER A 17 6.90 -23.24 13.03
C SER A 17 6.09 -24.24 12.19
N PHE A 18 4.86 -23.88 11.82
CA PHE A 18 4.16 -24.58 10.73
C PHE A 18 4.89 -24.31 9.39
N PRO A 19 4.81 -25.20 8.39
CA PRO A 19 5.53 -25.03 7.13
C PRO A 19 5.04 -23.76 6.39
N VAL A 20 5.91 -22.76 6.27
CA VAL A 20 5.65 -21.48 5.57
C VAL A 20 6.01 -21.57 4.08
N PHE A 21 5.94 -22.76 3.48
CA PHE A 21 6.20 -22.93 2.05
C PHE A 21 5.10 -23.79 1.41
N PRO A 22 4.20 -23.20 0.61
CA PRO A 22 3.68 -23.95 -0.52
C PRO A 22 4.85 -24.13 -1.48
N LEU A 23 5.26 -25.38 -1.68
CA LEU A 23 6.20 -25.75 -2.74
C LEU A 23 5.43 -25.70 -4.06
N ASP A 24 5.17 -24.50 -4.57
CA ASP A 24 4.65 -24.35 -5.93
C ASP A 24 5.83 -24.36 -6.90
N ASP A 25 5.90 -25.43 -7.69
CA ASP A 25 6.77 -25.59 -8.85
C ASP A 25 6.45 -24.50 -9.89
N ASN A 26 6.98 -23.30 -9.70
CA ASN A 26 6.86 -22.23 -10.68
C ASN A 26 8.25 -21.82 -11.19
N ILE A 27 8.53 -22.35 -12.39
CA ILE A 27 9.60 -21.98 -13.30
C ILE A 27 9.76 -20.46 -13.30
N ILE A 28 10.92 -19.99 -12.83
CA ILE A 28 11.32 -18.58 -12.87
C ILE A 28 11.37 -18.16 -14.34
N LYS A 29 10.43 -17.33 -14.80
CA LYS A 29 10.57 -16.61 -16.07
C LYS A 29 11.43 -15.37 -15.83
N GLU A 30 12.56 -15.30 -16.53
CA GLU A 30 13.37 -14.09 -16.65
C GLU A 30 12.50 -12.93 -17.14
N VAL A 31 12.58 -11.81 -16.45
CA VAL A 31 11.96 -10.54 -16.85
C VAL A 31 13.05 -9.68 -17.48
N ASN A 32 12.86 -9.30 -18.74
CA ASN A 32 13.78 -8.41 -19.44
C ASN A 32 13.70 -6.99 -18.85
N PRO A 33 14.82 -6.25 -18.79
CA PRO A 33 14.84 -4.88 -18.27
C PRO A 33 14.02 -3.93 -19.17
N ILE A 34 13.34 -2.98 -18.55
CA ILE A 34 12.54 -1.95 -19.22
C ILE A 34 13.49 -0.81 -19.64
N GLU A 35 13.47 -0.42 -20.91
CA GLU A 35 14.25 0.71 -21.42
C GLU A 35 13.72 2.06 -20.89
N SER A 36 14.63 2.96 -20.55
CA SER A 36 14.34 4.27 -19.97
C SER A 36 13.71 5.23 -20.99
N ILE A 37 12.58 5.84 -20.66
CA ILE A 37 12.01 6.93 -21.45
C ILE A 37 12.75 8.22 -21.09
N HIS A 38 13.58 8.71 -22.01
CA HIS A 38 14.15 10.06 -21.98
C HIS A 38 13.06 11.03 -22.47
N SER A 39 12.64 11.96 -21.61
CA SER A 39 11.76 13.06 -22.02
C SER A 39 12.62 14.28 -22.31
N ASP A 40 12.75 14.63 -23.59
CA ASP A 40 13.35 15.89 -24.02
C ASP A 40 12.38 17.04 -23.76
N GLU A 41 12.88 18.05 -23.06
CA GLU A 41 12.24 19.33 -22.74
C GLU A 41 12.04 20.18 -24.01
N LYS A 42 10.82 20.67 -24.23
CA LYS A 42 10.51 21.72 -25.21
C LYS A 42 9.62 22.77 -24.55
N ASP A 43 10.25 23.90 -24.23
CA ASP A 43 9.63 25.16 -23.84
C ASP A 43 8.55 25.62 -24.83
N SER A 44 7.42 26.11 -24.30
CA SER A 44 6.74 27.26 -24.90
C SER A 44 5.96 28.06 -23.85
N VAL A 45 6.44 29.30 -23.68
CA VAL A 45 5.87 30.40 -22.90
C VAL A 45 4.67 30.99 -23.65
N PHE A 46 3.56 31.29 -22.96
CA PHE A 46 2.79 32.50 -23.24
C PHE A 46 1.94 32.95 -22.03
N SER A 47 1.98 34.26 -21.79
CA SER A 47 1.58 35.03 -20.62
C SER A 47 0.12 35.54 -20.63
N ASP A 48 -0.37 35.81 -19.43
CA ASP A 48 -1.28 36.89 -18.98
C ASP A 48 -2.57 37.21 -19.77
N THR A 49 -3.71 37.21 -19.09
CA THR A 49 -4.33 38.43 -18.49
C THR A 49 -5.75 38.11 -17.99
N ILE A 50 -6.04 38.51 -16.75
CA ILE A 50 -7.37 38.53 -16.11
C ILE A 50 -8.04 39.84 -16.48
N ASP A 51 -9.31 39.84 -16.91
CA ASP A 51 -10.16 41.03 -16.83
C ASP A 51 -11.66 40.71 -16.65
N LYS A 52 -12.32 41.68 -16.03
CA LYS A 52 -13.58 41.65 -15.29
C LYS A 52 -14.84 41.89 -16.14
N GLU A 53 -15.97 41.61 -15.49
CA GLU A 53 -17.28 42.28 -15.57
C GLU A 53 -18.23 42.00 -16.77
N ASN A 54 -19.32 41.29 -16.43
CA ASN A 54 -20.73 41.68 -16.54
C ASN A 54 -21.20 42.43 -17.82
N ILE A 55 -22.20 41.89 -18.52
CA ILE A 55 -23.41 42.60 -19.00
C ILE A 55 -24.32 41.62 -19.76
N ILE A 56 -25.58 41.55 -19.32
CA ILE A 56 -26.73 40.93 -19.97
C ILE A 56 -27.15 41.80 -21.17
N SER A 57 -27.40 41.20 -22.33
CA SER A 57 -28.21 41.83 -23.37
C SER A 57 -29.08 40.81 -24.11
N GLU A 58 -30.38 41.01 -23.96
CA GLU A 58 -31.46 40.30 -24.63
C GLU A 58 -31.57 40.68 -26.12
N ASN A 59 -32.27 39.81 -26.84
CA ASN A 59 -33.15 40.09 -28.00
C ASN A 59 -32.56 39.98 -29.42
N SER A 60 -32.93 38.90 -30.10
CA SER A 60 -33.44 38.97 -31.47
C SER A 60 -34.32 37.75 -31.78
N LEU A 61 -35.64 37.94 -31.76
CA LEU A 61 -36.64 37.05 -32.34
C LEU A 61 -36.57 37.12 -33.88
N SER A 62 -36.64 35.96 -34.54
CA SER A 62 -37.22 35.83 -35.89
C SER A 62 -37.72 34.40 -36.11
N GLU A 63 -39.04 34.28 -36.26
CA GLU A 63 -39.84 33.25 -36.95
C GLU A 63 -39.11 32.67 -38.19
N GLU A 64 -39.29 31.46 -38.73
CA GLU A 64 -40.27 30.37 -38.66
C GLU A 64 -39.73 29.27 -39.60
N SER A 65 -39.87 27.97 -39.28
CA SER A 65 -40.12 26.88 -40.25
C SER A 65 -40.05 25.47 -39.61
N ILE A 66 -41.24 24.94 -39.33
CA ILE A 66 -41.72 23.57 -39.62
C ILE A 66 -40.67 22.44 -39.69
N LEU A 67 -40.62 21.57 -38.67
CA LEU A 67 -41.01 20.15 -38.82
C LEU A 67 -41.14 19.45 -37.45
N GLU A 68 -42.26 18.76 -37.28
CA GLU A 68 -42.72 18.09 -36.08
C GLU A 68 -41.81 16.93 -35.61
N ALA A 69 -41.38 16.99 -34.36
CA ALA A 69 -41.13 15.80 -33.56
C ALA A 69 -42.14 15.82 -32.39
N PRO A 70 -42.86 14.73 -32.08
CA PRO A 70 -43.81 14.73 -30.97
C PRO A 70 -43.08 15.04 -29.66
N ARG A 71 -43.27 16.26 -29.13
CA ARG A 71 -42.94 16.56 -27.74
C ARG A 71 -43.92 15.77 -26.89
N LYS A 72 -43.43 14.70 -26.25
CA LYS A 72 -44.17 14.05 -25.17
C LYS A 72 -44.17 15.04 -24.00
N ASP A 73 -45.30 15.69 -23.78
CA ASP A 73 -45.52 16.54 -22.61
C ASP A 73 -45.67 15.62 -21.39
N TYR A 74 -44.55 15.35 -20.72
CA TYR A 74 -44.55 14.62 -19.46
C TYR A 74 -45.24 15.49 -18.39
N THR A 75 -46.22 14.92 -17.70
CA THR A 75 -46.92 15.61 -16.60
C THR A 75 -45.96 15.85 -15.43
N SER A 76 -46.13 16.96 -14.69
CA SER A 76 -45.25 17.34 -13.57
C SER A 76 -45.07 16.22 -12.53
N ASP A 77 -46.06 15.34 -12.39
CA ASP A 77 -46.05 14.23 -11.45
C ASP A 77 -45.18 13.05 -11.94
N GLU A 78 -45.06 12.82 -13.25
CA GLU A 78 -44.11 11.84 -13.82
C GLU A 78 -42.66 12.31 -13.66
N LEU A 79 -42.38 13.61 -13.83
CA LEU A 79 -41.06 14.20 -13.60
C LEU A 79 -40.65 14.14 -12.12
N LYS A 80 -41.59 14.38 -11.20
CA LYS A 80 -41.37 14.22 -9.75
C LYS A 80 -41.13 12.76 -9.37
N ALA A 81 -41.92 11.83 -9.88
CA ALA A 81 -41.72 10.40 -9.63
C ALA A 81 -40.36 9.92 -10.18
N THR A 82 -39.97 10.37 -11.37
CA THR A 82 -38.68 10.02 -11.98
C THR A 82 -37.50 10.59 -11.20
N ASN A 83 -37.58 11.84 -10.74
CA ASN A 83 -36.56 12.44 -9.85
C ASN A 83 -36.46 11.74 -8.50
N ILE A 84 -37.58 11.31 -7.92
CA ILE A 84 -37.59 10.58 -6.65
C ILE A 84 -36.99 9.17 -6.85
N ILE A 85 -37.26 8.51 -7.97
CA ILE A 85 -36.70 7.18 -8.27
C ILE A 85 -35.20 7.25 -8.58
N SER A 86 -34.73 8.23 -9.35
CA SER A 86 -33.29 8.45 -9.58
C SER A 86 -32.58 8.83 -8.28
N THR A 87 -33.13 9.76 -7.50
CA THR A 87 -32.55 10.16 -6.21
C THR A 87 -32.48 8.98 -5.24
N ASN A 88 -33.50 8.13 -5.15
CA ASN A 88 -33.46 6.92 -4.29
C ASN A 88 -32.48 5.86 -4.80
N LYS A 89 -32.34 5.70 -6.12
CA LYS A 89 -31.33 4.83 -6.73
C LYS A 89 -29.92 5.35 -6.44
N ASP A 90 -29.71 6.65 -6.55
CA ASP A 90 -28.43 7.31 -6.28
C ASP A 90 -28.11 7.30 -4.78
N LEU A 91 -29.09 7.49 -3.89
CA LEU A 91 -28.94 7.32 -2.45
C LEU A 91 -28.57 5.88 -2.06
N LYS A 92 -29.19 4.89 -2.72
CA LYS A 92 -28.89 3.46 -2.49
C LYS A 92 -27.50 3.08 -3.03
N ASN A 93 -27.10 3.65 -4.16
CA ASN A 93 -25.75 3.47 -4.70
C ASN A 93 -24.70 4.15 -3.80
N ASN A 94 -24.94 5.39 -3.37
CA ASN A 94 -24.06 6.12 -2.45
C ASN A 94 -23.91 5.41 -1.10
N LYS A 95 -25.00 4.87 -0.54
CA LYS A 95 -24.95 4.09 0.71
C LYS A 95 -24.18 2.78 0.54
N LYS A 96 -24.37 2.07 -0.58
CA LYS A 96 -23.57 0.89 -0.92
C LYS A 96 -22.09 1.26 -1.11
N GLU A 97 -21.79 2.40 -1.70
CA GLU A 97 -20.42 2.90 -1.84
C GLU A 97 -19.81 3.31 -0.49
N GLU A 98 -20.60 3.86 0.43
CA GLU A 98 -20.19 4.19 1.80
C GLU A 98 -19.81 2.93 2.59
N ASP A 99 -20.68 1.91 2.62
CA ASP A 99 -20.37 0.62 3.27
C ASP A 99 -19.09 -0.02 2.69
N ASN A 100 -18.94 -0.03 1.35
CA ASN A 100 -17.72 -0.53 0.69
C ASN A 100 -16.47 0.33 0.95
N ARG A 101 -16.64 1.61 1.29
CA ARG A 101 -15.52 2.49 1.67
C ARG A 101 -15.09 2.20 3.09
N GLU A 102 -16.02 2.00 4.02
CA GLU A 102 -15.73 1.63 5.41
C GLU A 102 -14.90 0.34 5.48
N ASP A 103 -15.32 -0.71 4.75
CA ASP A 103 -14.58 -1.98 4.65
C ASP A 103 -13.15 -1.77 4.13
N LYS A 104 -12.98 -0.89 3.12
CA LYS A 104 -11.65 -0.55 2.58
C LYS A 104 -10.80 0.23 3.57
N PHE A 105 -11.39 1.14 4.35
CA PHE A 105 -10.68 1.91 5.37
C PHE A 105 -10.22 1.03 6.53
N GLU A 106 -11.06 0.10 6.98
CA GLU A 106 -10.67 -0.87 8.00
C GLU A 106 -9.54 -1.77 7.50
N GLU A 107 -9.63 -2.25 6.25
CA GLU A 107 -8.57 -3.05 5.63
C GLU A 107 -7.25 -2.27 5.50
N ILE A 108 -7.29 -1.00 5.11
CA ILE A 108 -6.09 -0.14 5.02
C ILE A 108 -5.46 0.05 6.41
N THR A 109 -6.28 0.27 7.43
CA THR A 109 -5.82 0.45 8.81
C THR A 109 -5.17 -0.84 9.32
N ASP A 110 -5.79 -1.98 9.08
CA ASP A 110 -5.26 -3.30 9.43
C ASP A 110 -3.94 -3.60 8.69
N ARG A 111 -3.88 -3.33 7.38
CA ARG A 111 -2.64 -3.42 6.58
C ARG A 111 -1.53 -2.54 7.16
N THR A 112 -1.85 -1.31 7.52
CA THR A 112 -0.89 -0.36 8.13
C THR A 112 -0.35 -0.91 9.44
N ASN A 113 -1.25 -1.37 10.33
CA ASN A 113 -0.85 -1.98 11.60
C ASN A 113 0.04 -3.21 11.39
N ARG A 114 -0.22 -4.05 10.37
CA ARG A 114 0.68 -5.17 10.02
C ARG A 114 2.06 -4.71 9.61
N ILE A 115 2.15 -3.73 8.71
CA ILE A 115 3.42 -3.19 8.24
C ILE A 115 4.21 -2.59 9.41
N THR A 116 3.55 -1.86 10.29
CA THR A 116 4.17 -1.32 11.51
C THR A 116 4.68 -2.45 12.41
N ALA A 117 3.89 -3.49 12.68
CA ALA A 117 4.33 -4.62 13.49
C ALA A 117 5.55 -5.33 12.85
N LEU A 118 5.53 -5.58 11.54
CA LEU A 118 6.64 -6.17 10.79
C LEU A 118 7.90 -5.31 10.89
N GLY A 119 7.76 -4.00 10.66
CA GLY A 119 8.85 -3.03 10.77
C GLY A 119 9.45 -2.99 12.18
N SER A 120 8.60 -2.97 13.21
CA SER A 120 9.03 -3.05 14.61
C SER A 120 9.77 -4.37 14.90
N ALA A 121 9.27 -5.50 14.41
CA ALA A 121 9.92 -6.80 14.60
C ALA A 121 11.32 -6.83 13.95
N MET A 122 11.44 -6.36 12.71
CA MET A 122 12.72 -6.29 11.99
C MET A 122 13.67 -5.26 12.62
N GLY A 123 13.15 -4.15 13.14
CA GLY A 123 13.90 -3.15 13.89
C GLY A 123 14.50 -3.71 15.18
N ALA A 124 13.78 -4.58 15.88
CA ALA A 124 14.24 -5.26 17.09
C ALA A 124 15.36 -6.30 16.82
N VAL A 125 15.53 -6.78 15.59
CA VAL A 125 16.61 -7.70 15.21
C VAL A 125 17.95 -6.94 15.18
N ASP A 126 18.74 -7.03 16.26
CA ASP A 126 20.04 -6.37 16.37
C ASP A 126 21.17 -7.13 15.66
N LEU A 127 21.53 -6.65 14.48
CA LEU A 127 22.68 -7.11 13.69
C LEU A 127 23.75 -6.03 13.55
N SER A 128 23.56 -4.87 14.18
CA SER A 128 24.46 -3.73 14.09
C SER A 128 25.84 -4.06 14.66
N LYS A 129 25.89 -4.80 15.78
CA LYS A 129 27.14 -5.19 16.47
C LYS A 129 27.71 -6.53 16.01
N THR A 130 27.45 -6.95 14.77
CA THR A 130 28.01 -8.20 14.22
C THR A 130 29.55 -8.18 14.30
N PRO A 131 30.20 -9.18 14.91
CA PRO A 131 31.65 -9.20 15.00
C PRO A 131 32.31 -9.44 13.64
N THR A 132 33.49 -8.87 13.43
CA THR A 132 34.26 -9.02 12.19
C THR A 132 34.60 -10.48 11.89
N LYS A 133 34.48 -10.85 10.61
CA LYS A 133 34.64 -12.20 10.05
C LYS A 133 33.74 -13.25 10.71
N LYS A 134 32.61 -12.84 11.29
CA LYS A 134 31.62 -13.75 11.91
C LYS A 134 30.22 -13.47 11.39
N PHE A 135 29.41 -14.53 11.40
CA PHE A 135 27.97 -14.42 11.20
C PHE A 135 27.28 -14.21 12.55
N ARG A 136 26.23 -13.40 12.55
CA ARG A 136 25.31 -13.23 13.67
C ARG A 136 23.92 -13.56 13.20
N VAL A 137 23.18 -14.31 14.00
CA VAL A 137 21.73 -14.50 13.80
C VAL A 137 21.01 -13.80 14.93
N GLY A 138 19.92 -13.12 14.60
CA GLY A 138 19.05 -12.44 15.55
C GLY A 138 17.59 -12.76 15.28
N ALA A 139 16.77 -12.64 16.30
CA ALA A 139 15.31 -12.74 16.20
C ALA A 139 14.68 -11.58 16.97
N GLY A 140 13.50 -11.16 16.54
CA GLY A 140 12.77 -10.04 17.10
C GLY A 140 11.27 -10.27 16.99
N VAL A 141 10.51 -9.61 17.85
CA VAL A 141 9.05 -9.59 17.80
C VAL A 141 8.59 -8.15 17.79
N GLY A 142 7.48 -7.89 17.09
CA GLY A 142 6.90 -6.57 16.94
C GLY A 142 5.39 -6.65 17.10
N HIS A 143 4.80 -5.58 17.60
CA HIS A 143 3.38 -5.51 17.87
C HIS A 143 2.85 -4.13 17.48
N SER A 144 1.66 -4.10 16.89
CA SER A 144 0.97 -2.86 16.52
C SER A 144 -0.53 -3.11 16.48
N ALA A 145 -1.28 -2.40 17.34
CA ALA A 145 -2.71 -2.61 17.55
C ALA A 145 -3.06 -4.09 17.76
N ASN A 146 -3.83 -4.70 16.86
CA ASN A 146 -4.22 -6.11 16.97
C ASN A 146 -3.27 -7.07 16.22
N ASN A 147 -2.17 -6.55 15.65
CA ASN A 147 -1.25 -7.32 14.84
C ASN A 147 0.07 -7.59 15.57
N GLN A 148 0.57 -8.81 15.42
CA GLN A 148 1.85 -9.26 15.94
C GLN A 148 2.70 -9.79 14.79
N ALA A 149 4.00 -9.58 14.89
CA ALA A 149 4.97 -10.02 13.91
C ALA A 149 6.21 -10.60 14.57
N VAL A 150 6.82 -11.55 13.90
CA VAL A 150 8.10 -12.14 14.26
C VAL A 150 9.07 -11.90 13.12
N ALA A 151 10.34 -11.68 13.47
CA ALA A 151 11.40 -11.45 12.51
C ALA A 151 12.64 -12.25 12.88
N VAL A 152 13.36 -12.69 11.87
CA VAL A 152 14.69 -13.31 12.01
C VAL A 152 15.63 -12.66 11.01
N GLY A 153 16.91 -12.61 11.33
CA GLY A 153 17.89 -12.05 10.42
C GLY A 153 19.29 -12.57 10.64
N ILE A 154 20.10 -12.44 9.61
CA ILE A 154 21.51 -12.78 9.58
C ILE A 154 22.33 -11.55 9.24
N GLY A 155 23.42 -11.33 9.99
CA GLY A 155 24.40 -10.30 9.76
C GLY A 155 25.77 -10.92 9.48
N TYR A 156 26.55 -10.28 8.64
CA TYR A 156 27.95 -10.62 8.35
C TYR A 156 28.79 -9.36 8.26
N ALA A 157 29.95 -9.33 8.90
CA ALA A 157 30.88 -8.21 8.84
C ALA A 157 32.22 -8.67 8.25
N PRO A 158 32.50 -8.48 6.94
CA PRO A 158 33.76 -8.92 6.35
C PRO A 158 34.98 -8.20 6.95
N THR A 159 34.83 -6.92 7.30
CA THR A 159 35.86 -6.08 7.92
C THR A 159 35.33 -5.46 9.22
N GLU A 160 36.14 -4.66 9.91
CA GLU A 160 35.68 -3.91 11.10
C GLU A 160 34.74 -2.77 10.73
N ARG A 161 34.88 -2.25 9.50
CA ARG A 161 34.14 -1.09 8.99
C ARG A 161 32.91 -1.48 8.19
N LEU A 162 32.97 -2.57 7.43
CA LEU A 162 31.91 -3.01 6.54
C LEU A 162 31.02 -4.05 7.21
N ARG A 163 29.71 -3.83 7.22
CA ARG A 163 28.71 -4.75 7.77
C ARG A 163 27.57 -4.92 6.78
N PHE A 164 27.08 -6.14 6.67
CA PHE A 164 25.90 -6.53 5.89
C PHE A 164 24.89 -7.18 6.80
N ASN A 165 23.61 -6.94 6.54
CA ASN A 165 22.52 -7.60 7.24
C ASN A 165 21.36 -7.91 6.29
N THR A 166 20.72 -9.04 6.51
CA THR A 166 19.50 -9.46 5.83
C THR A 166 18.51 -9.93 6.89
N LYS A 167 17.26 -9.49 6.78
CA LYS A 167 16.20 -9.81 7.73
C LYS A 167 14.94 -10.20 6.98
N ILE A 168 14.19 -11.12 7.55
CA ILE A 168 12.86 -11.52 7.10
C ILE A 168 11.89 -11.43 8.27
N SER A 169 10.63 -11.12 8.00
CA SER A 169 9.58 -11.05 9.02
C SER A 169 8.26 -11.56 8.49
N THR A 170 7.39 -12.00 9.40
CA THR A 170 6.05 -12.46 9.09
C THR A 170 5.08 -12.13 10.23
N THR A 171 3.83 -11.80 9.88
CA THR A 171 2.76 -11.58 10.87
C THR A 171 2.15 -12.92 11.31
N THR A 172 1.73 -12.98 12.57
CA THR A 172 1.10 -14.18 13.17
C THR A 172 -0.43 -14.14 13.14
N THR A 173 -1.03 -13.05 12.65
CA THR A 173 -2.48 -12.88 12.54
C THR A 173 -3.07 -13.56 11.30
N SER A 174 -4.40 -13.69 11.24
CA SER A 174 -5.15 -14.39 10.18
C SER A 174 -4.78 -13.92 8.77
N ASN A 175 -4.61 -12.60 8.60
CA ASN A 175 -4.11 -11.99 7.38
C ASN A 175 -2.58 -11.93 7.43
N ARG A 176 -1.94 -13.02 7.01
CA ARG A 176 -0.48 -13.12 6.99
C ARG A 176 0.13 -12.14 5.99
N SER A 177 1.17 -11.45 6.43
CA SER A 177 2.00 -10.58 5.60
C SER A 177 3.45 -10.81 5.96
N SER A 178 4.34 -10.74 4.98
CA SER A 178 5.76 -11.00 5.18
C SER A 178 6.59 -9.86 4.60
N GLY A 179 7.76 -9.62 5.18
CA GLY A 179 8.69 -8.58 4.76
C GLY A 179 10.11 -9.12 4.64
N ILE A 180 10.90 -8.54 3.73
CA ILE A 180 12.32 -8.81 3.57
C ILE A 180 13.07 -7.48 3.52
N SER A 181 14.25 -7.42 4.16
CA SER A 181 15.11 -6.24 4.11
C SER A 181 16.58 -6.67 4.01
N VAL A 182 17.36 -5.92 3.24
CA VAL A 182 18.81 -6.06 3.16
C VAL A 182 19.42 -4.68 3.44
N GLY A 183 20.52 -4.64 4.18
CA GLY A 183 21.22 -3.41 4.52
C GLY A 183 22.74 -3.61 4.58
N ALA A 184 23.46 -2.54 4.30
CA ALA A 184 24.91 -2.47 4.44
C ALA A 184 25.30 -1.17 5.15
N SER A 185 26.39 -1.18 5.90
CA SER A 185 26.96 0.00 6.55
C SER A 185 28.48 0.00 6.45
N TYR A 186 29.07 1.19 6.37
CA TYR A 186 30.51 1.40 6.34
C TYR A 186 30.92 2.49 7.33
N ASP A 187 31.80 2.16 8.27
CA ASP A 187 32.31 3.12 9.26
C ASP A 187 33.46 3.96 8.66
N LEU A 188 33.30 5.29 8.68
CA LEU A 188 34.28 6.28 8.22
C LEU A 188 35.00 6.88 9.42
N ASP A 189 36.33 6.97 9.36
CA ASP A 189 37.09 7.75 10.33
C ASP A 189 37.01 9.23 9.93
N TRP A 190 36.88 10.11 10.92
CA TRP A 190 36.93 11.55 10.74
C TRP A 190 37.96 12.14 11.70
#